data_AF-A0A8J6ED21-F1
#
_entry.id   AF-A0A8J6ED21-F1
#
_cell.length_a   1.000
_cell.length_b   1.000
_cell.length_c   1.000
_cell.angle_alpha   90.00
_cell.angle_beta   90.00
_cell.angle_gamma   90.00
#
_symmetry.space_group_name_H-M   'P 1'
#
loop_
_entity.id
_entity.type
_entity.pdbx_description
1 polymer ?
#
loop_
_entity_poly.entity_id
_entity_poly.type
_entity_poly.pdbx_seq_one_letter_code
_entity_poly.pdbx_strand_id
1 'polypeptide(L)'
;MRTAGLLLVLLSLSPVLEAKECEKPCVNGLCQPSSGQCQCDPGWTGEQCQHCGGRFLLTGSSGTVTDGPGNYKYKTKCTWLIDGGNNTVLRLRFNHFATECSWDHLYVYDGDSIYAPLVAAFR
;
A
#
# COMPACT_ATOMS: atom_id res chain seq x y z
N MET A 1 23.83 52.88 -43.83
CA MET A 1 23.87 51.41 -43.65
C MET A 1 23.73 51.10 -42.17
N ARG A 2 22.55 50.64 -41.74
CA ARG A 2 22.34 50.05 -40.42
C ARG A 2 21.65 48.72 -40.66
N THR A 3 22.40 47.64 -40.52
CA THR A 3 21.91 46.27 -40.62
C THR A 3 21.06 45.97 -39.39
N ALA A 4 19.77 45.71 -39.60
CA ALA A 4 18.89 45.19 -38.56
C ALA A 4 19.17 43.68 -38.43
N GLY A 5 19.83 43.29 -37.34
CA GLY A 5 20.02 41.88 -36.98
C GLY A 5 18.73 41.34 -36.36
N LEU A 6 18.12 40.35 -37.01
CA LEU A 6 16.96 39.64 -36.47
C LEU A 6 17.47 38.63 -35.42
N LEU A 7 17.24 38.91 -34.13
CA LEU A 7 17.56 37.99 -33.04
C LEU A 7 16.45 36.93 -32.95
N LEU A 8 16.66 35.78 -33.62
CA LEU A 8 15.81 34.60 -33.48
C LEU A 8 16.06 33.96 -32.11
N VAL A 9 15.24 34.28 -31.12
CA VAL A 9 15.18 33.53 -29.86
C VAL A 9 14.47 32.20 -30.18
N LEU A 10 15.26 31.14 -30.39
CA LEU A 10 14.75 29.77 -30.44
C LEU A 10 14.27 29.41 -29.03
N LEU A 11 13.01 29.72 -28.72
CA LEU A 11 12.32 29.13 -27.58
C LEU A 11 12.20 27.64 -27.90
N SER A 12 13.07 26.82 -27.32
CA SER A 12 12.83 25.38 -27.28
C SER A 12 11.54 25.16 -26.48
N LEU A 13 10.43 24.97 -27.19
CA LEU A 13 9.22 24.40 -26.64
C LEU A 13 9.53 22.92 -26.34
N SER A 14 10.26 22.68 -25.25
CA SER A 14 10.16 21.37 -24.61
C SER A 14 8.67 21.17 -24.32
N PRO A 15 8.04 20.08 -24.77
CA PRO A 15 6.70 19.78 -24.32
C PRO A 15 6.82 19.67 -22.80
N VAL A 16 6.27 20.64 -22.09
CA VAL A 16 6.01 20.48 -20.66
C VAL A 16 5.05 19.31 -20.63
N LEU A 17 5.55 18.11 -20.31
CA LEU A 17 4.70 16.98 -19.96
C LEU A 17 3.86 17.49 -18.80
N GLU A 18 2.60 17.80 -19.08
CA GLU A 18 1.66 18.28 -18.09
C GLU A 18 1.54 17.20 -17.04
N ALA A 19 2.20 17.41 -15.89
CA ALA A 19 2.22 16.45 -14.81
C ALA A 19 0.79 16.36 -14.26
N LYS A 20 0.15 15.21 -14.45
CA LYS A 20 -1.18 14.94 -13.90
C LYS A 20 -1.05 14.68 -12.41
N GLU A 21 -1.76 15.46 -11.64
CA GLU A 21 -1.93 15.19 -10.22
C GLU A 21 -3.07 14.18 -10.01
N CYS A 22 -2.94 13.35 -8.99
CA CYS A 22 -4.00 12.42 -8.63
C CYS A 22 -5.15 13.21 -8.02
N GLU A 23 -6.38 12.95 -8.47
CA GLU A 23 -7.58 13.61 -7.95
C GLU A 23 -7.72 13.43 -6.43
N LYS A 24 -7.23 12.30 -5.91
CA LYS A 24 -7.15 11.98 -4.49
C LYS A 24 -5.75 11.50 -4.12
N PRO A 25 -5.31 11.75 -2.87
CA PRO A 25 -3.99 11.32 -2.44
C PRO A 25 -3.88 9.79 -2.38
N CYS A 26 -2.74 9.26 -2.81
CA CYS A 26 -2.42 7.85 -2.65
C CYS A 26 -2.09 7.57 -1.17
N VAL A 27 -2.78 6.62 -0.54
CA VAL A 27 -2.63 6.27 0.88
C VAL A 27 -1.36 5.45 1.10
N ASN A 28 -1.19 4.36 0.33
CA ASN A 28 -0.02 3.47 0.39
C ASN A 28 0.59 3.29 -1.00
N GLY A 29 1.15 4.38 -1.52
CA GLY A 29 1.76 4.39 -2.84
C GLY A 29 2.11 5.79 -3.30
N LEU A 30 2.48 5.89 -4.58
CA LEU A 30 2.93 7.14 -5.18
C LEU A 30 2.01 7.54 -6.34
N CYS A 31 1.73 8.83 -6.46
CA CYS A 31 0.97 9.35 -7.59
C CYS A 31 1.85 9.35 -8.84
N GLN A 32 1.37 8.72 -9.92
CA GLN A 32 2.10 8.67 -11.19
C GLN A 32 1.76 9.90 -12.06
N PRO A 33 2.73 10.80 -12.36
CA PRO A 33 2.44 12.06 -13.05
C PRO A 33 2.00 11.91 -14.51
N SER A 34 2.23 10.75 -15.14
CA SER A 34 1.84 10.51 -16.53
C SER A 34 0.38 10.10 -16.69
N SER A 35 -0.17 9.39 -15.71
CA SER A 35 -1.54 8.86 -15.74
C SER A 35 -2.50 9.60 -14.81
N GLY A 36 -1.99 10.26 -13.76
CA GLY A 36 -2.82 10.80 -12.67
C GLY A 36 -3.44 9.70 -11.81
N GLN A 37 -2.81 8.52 -11.76
CA GLN A 37 -3.29 7.33 -11.05
C GLN A 37 -2.28 6.91 -9.99
N CYS A 38 -2.75 6.27 -8.93
CA CYS A 38 -1.87 5.76 -7.88
C CYS A 38 -1.15 4.48 -8.32
N GLN A 39 0.16 4.46 -8.14
CA GLN A 39 0.97 3.26 -8.16
C GLN A 39 1.13 2.75 -6.73
N CYS A 40 0.54 1.60 -6.43
CA CYS A 40 0.49 1.08 -5.07
C CYS A 40 1.79 0.38 -4.65
N ASP A 41 2.12 0.54 -3.37
CA ASP A 41 3.16 -0.24 -2.73
C ASP A 41 2.78 -1.73 -2.72
N PRO A 42 3.76 -2.65 -2.69
CA PRO A 42 3.49 -4.09 -2.66
C PRO A 42 2.51 -4.48 -1.55
N GLY A 43 1.48 -5.25 -1.92
CA GLY A 43 0.43 -5.71 -1.00
C GLY A 43 -0.79 -4.78 -0.91
N TRP A 44 -0.72 -3.56 -1.45
CA TRP A 44 -1.82 -2.61 -1.49
C TRP A 44 -2.53 -2.57 -2.84
N THR A 45 -3.82 -2.21 -2.83
CA THR A 45 -4.67 -2.13 -4.02
C THR A 45 -5.77 -1.08 -3.84
N GLY A 46 -6.50 -0.80 -4.93
CA GLY A 46 -7.54 0.24 -5.01
C GLY A 46 -7.02 1.54 -5.63
N GLU A 47 -7.96 2.41 -6.02
CA GLU A 47 -7.69 3.68 -6.70
C GLU A 47 -6.72 4.61 -5.95
N GLN A 48 -6.75 4.56 -4.60
CA GLN A 48 -5.86 5.31 -3.71
C GLN A 48 -4.92 4.39 -2.94
N CYS A 49 -4.78 3.11 -3.32
CA CYS A 49 -4.00 2.11 -2.57
C CYS A 49 -4.46 1.94 -1.11
N GLN A 50 -5.76 2.09 -0.89
CA GLN A 50 -6.39 2.13 0.42
C GLN A 50 -6.89 0.77 0.90
N HIS A 51 -6.71 -0.29 0.13
CA HIS A 51 -7.15 -1.63 0.52
C HIS A 51 -5.98 -2.59 0.51
N CYS A 52 -5.89 -3.44 1.52
CA CYS A 52 -5.01 -4.58 1.42
C CYS A 52 -5.50 -5.56 0.34
N GLY A 53 -4.57 -6.07 -0.47
CA GLY A 53 -4.86 -7.11 -1.46
C GLY A 53 -3.76 -8.16 -1.61
N GLY A 54 -2.76 -8.18 -0.72
CA GLY A 54 -1.61 -9.08 -0.87
C GLY A 54 -0.95 -9.46 0.44
N ARG A 55 0.33 -9.81 0.33
CA ARG A 55 1.14 -10.34 1.42
C ARG A 55 2.22 -9.33 1.82
N PHE A 56 2.31 -9.06 3.11
CA PHE A 56 3.33 -8.19 3.71
C PHE A 56 4.37 -9.02 4.46
N LEU A 57 5.61 -8.55 4.44
CA LEU A 57 6.69 -9.07 5.28
C LEU A 57 7.10 -7.97 6.28
N LEU A 58 7.04 -8.27 7.56
CA LEU A 58 7.46 -7.39 8.64
C LEU A 58 8.65 -8.03 9.35
N THR A 59 9.81 -7.37 9.30
CA THR A 59 11.06 -7.84 9.95
C THR A 59 11.51 -6.93 11.10
N GLY A 60 10.72 -5.89 11.39
CA GLY A 60 11.03 -4.95 12.48
C GLY A 60 10.79 -5.58 13.85
N SER A 61 11.55 -5.13 14.86
CA SER A 61 11.36 -5.53 16.26
C SER A 61 10.01 -5.10 16.86
N SER A 62 9.32 -4.17 16.19
CA SER A 62 7.94 -3.78 16.47
C SER A 62 7.32 -3.18 15.20
N GLY A 63 5.99 -3.13 15.16
CA GLY A 63 5.24 -2.60 14.01
C GLY A 63 3.74 -2.63 14.22
N THR A 64 2.99 -2.20 13.21
CA THR A 64 1.53 -2.27 13.16
C THR A 64 1.10 -2.90 11.84
N VAL A 65 0.04 -3.69 11.86
CA VAL A 65 -0.60 -4.28 10.68
C VAL A 65 -2.01 -3.71 10.54
N THR A 66 -2.46 -3.50 9.31
CA THR A 66 -3.79 -2.96 8.99
C THR A 66 -4.21 -3.39 7.60
N ASP A 67 -5.51 -3.62 7.42
CA ASP A 67 -6.19 -3.91 6.16
C ASP A 67 -6.49 -2.65 5.32
N GLY A 68 -6.28 -1.47 5.90
CA GLY A 68 -6.50 -0.17 5.28
C GLY A 68 -7.32 0.79 6.16
N PRO A 69 -7.52 2.03 5.71
CA PRO A 69 -8.42 2.97 6.37
C PRO A 69 -9.89 2.58 6.24
N GLY A 70 -10.66 2.81 7.30
CA GLY A 70 -12.11 2.60 7.32
C GLY A 70 -12.49 1.13 7.42
N ASN A 71 -13.57 0.75 6.74
CA ASN A 71 -14.03 -0.63 6.69
C ASN A 71 -13.26 -1.40 5.61
N TYR A 72 -12.98 -2.68 5.88
CA TYR A 72 -12.42 -3.58 4.89
C TYR A 72 -13.31 -3.68 3.64
N LYS A 73 -12.67 -3.97 2.50
CA LYS A 73 -13.36 -4.20 1.23
C LYS A 73 -13.90 -5.63 1.16
N TYR A 74 -15.04 -5.81 0.49
CA TYR A 74 -15.56 -7.14 0.19
C TYR A 74 -14.51 -8.00 -0.54
N LYS A 75 -14.38 -9.27 -0.12
CA LYS A 75 -13.39 -10.23 -0.64
C LYS A 75 -11.92 -9.82 -0.43
N THR A 76 -11.63 -8.96 0.54
CA THR A 76 -10.25 -8.68 0.94
C THR A 76 -9.57 -9.96 1.41
N LYS A 77 -8.36 -10.19 0.90
CA LYS A 77 -7.45 -11.24 1.36
C LYS A 77 -6.13 -10.59 1.72
N CYS A 78 -5.91 -10.45 3.02
CA CYS A 78 -4.70 -9.84 3.56
C CYS A 78 -3.89 -10.86 4.33
N THR A 79 -2.57 -10.88 4.12
CA THR A 79 -1.68 -11.76 4.87
C THR A 79 -0.45 -10.98 5.33
N TRP A 80 -0.12 -11.09 6.61
CA TRP A 80 1.09 -10.51 7.17
C TRP A 80 1.98 -11.65 7.67
N LEU A 81 3.20 -11.74 7.16
CA LEU A 81 4.25 -12.57 7.71
C LEU A 81 5.11 -11.69 8.61
N ILE A 82 5.12 -11.97 9.91
CA ILE A 82 5.91 -11.25 10.90
C ILE A 82 7.09 -12.13 11.27
N ASP A 83 8.28 -11.72 10.86
CA ASP A 83 9.54 -12.40 11.16
C ASP A 83 10.30 -11.62 12.22
N GLY A 84 10.25 -12.09 13.47
CA GLY A 84 11.03 -11.52 14.57
C GLY A 84 12.49 -11.98 14.60
N GLY A 85 12.89 -12.89 13.73
CA GLY A 85 14.16 -13.61 13.79
C GLY A 85 14.15 -14.77 14.78
N ASN A 86 15.26 -15.49 14.85
CA ASN A 86 15.38 -16.74 15.60
C ASN A 86 15.16 -16.54 17.11
N ASN A 87 14.43 -17.48 17.73
CA ASN A 87 14.15 -17.53 19.17
C ASN A 87 13.50 -16.25 19.72
N THR A 88 12.69 -15.57 18.91
CA THR A 88 11.92 -14.42 19.37
C THR A 88 10.48 -14.81 19.69
N VAL A 89 9.92 -14.16 20.71
CA VAL A 89 8.50 -14.30 21.07
C VAL A 89 7.76 -13.07 20.58
N LEU A 90 6.83 -13.28 19.65
CA LEU A 90 5.99 -12.21 19.13
C LEU A 90 4.79 -11.98 20.05
N ARG A 91 4.54 -10.72 20.40
CA ARG A 91 3.36 -10.31 21.15
C ARG A 91 2.43 -9.50 20.27
N LEU A 92 1.29 -10.07 19.93
CA LEU A 92 0.24 -9.39 19.16
C LEU A 92 -0.74 -8.69 20.10
N ARG A 93 -1.16 -7.48 19.73
CA ARG A 93 -2.20 -6.72 20.42
C ARG A 93 -3.17 -6.15 19.41
N PHE A 94 -4.45 -6.48 19.57
CA PHE A 94 -5.53 -5.87 18.80
C PHE A 94 -5.89 -4.52 19.43
N ASN A 95 -5.62 -3.43 18.72
CA ASN A 95 -6.08 -2.10 19.12
C ASN A 95 -7.52 -1.86 18.67
N HIS A 96 -7.84 -2.30 17.45
CA HIS A 96 -9.18 -2.27 16.86
C HIS A 96 -9.39 -3.57 16.10
N PHE A 97 -10.56 -4.19 16.28
CA PHE A 97 -10.92 -5.42 15.58
C PHE A 97 -12.44 -5.51 15.47
N ALA A 98 -12.94 -5.63 14.25
CA ALA A 98 -14.35 -5.84 13.94
C ALA A 98 -14.46 -6.56 12.59
N THR A 99 -15.24 -7.64 12.56
CA THR A 99 -15.48 -8.49 11.38
C THR A 99 -16.98 -8.77 11.25
N GLU A 100 -17.45 -9.03 10.03
CA GLU A 100 -18.82 -9.48 9.81
C GLU A 100 -19.03 -10.85 10.44
N CYS A 101 -20.02 -10.95 11.33
CA CYS A 101 -20.33 -12.19 12.00
C CYS A 101 -20.62 -13.31 11.00
N SER A 102 -20.11 -14.51 11.28
CA SER A 102 -20.30 -15.74 10.49
C SER A 102 -19.61 -15.80 9.13
N TRP A 103 -19.08 -14.70 8.59
CA TRP A 103 -18.44 -14.68 7.28
C TRP A 103 -16.94 -14.43 7.38
N ASP A 104 -16.54 -13.40 8.11
CA ASP A 104 -15.17 -12.93 8.14
C ASP A 104 -14.45 -13.37 9.40
N HIS A 105 -13.20 -13.79 9.21
CA HIS A 105 -12.39 -14.40 10.25
C HIS A 105 -10.94 -13.95 10.12
N LEU A 106 -10.27 -13.77 11.26
CA LEU A 106 -8.83 -13.58 11.32
C LEU A 106 -8.18 -14.82 11.93
N TYR A 107 -7.23 -15.40 11.20
CA TYR A 107 -6.46 -16.57 11.63
C TYR A 107 -5.02 -16.18 11.92
N VAL A 108 -4.48 -16.67 13.03
CA VAL A 108 -3.08 -16.50 13.41
C VAL A 108 -2.43 -17.88 13.43
N TYR A 109 -1.39 -18.03 12.62
CA TYR A 109 -0.60 -19.25 12.49
C TYR A 109 0.81 -19.01 13.06
N ASP A 110 1.36 -20.00 13.76
CA ASP A 110 2.72 -19.97 14.28
C ASP A 110 3.68 -20.68 13.30
N GLY A 111 4.14 -19.92 12.31
CA GLY A 111 5.03 -20.37 11.25
C GLY A 111 4.96 -19.47 10.02
N ASP A 112 5.56 -19.91 8.90
CA ASP A 112 5.71 -19.09 7.69
C ASP A 112 4.52 -19.14 6.72
N SER A 113 3.51 -19.98 6.99
CA SER A 113 2.41 -20.24 6.08
C SER A 113 1.12 -20.71 6.77
N ILE A 114 0.04 -20.78 6.00
CA ILE A 114 -1.28 -21.27 6.45
C ILE A 114 -1.29 -22.76 6.82
N TYR A 115 -0.22 -23.49 6.55
CA TYR A 115 -0.06 -24.90 6.89
C TYR A 115 0.59 -25.12 8.26
N ALA A 116 1.05 -24.04 8.90
CA ALA A 116 1.62 -24.07 10.23
C ALA A 116 0.52 -24.23 11.31
N PRO A 117 0.89 -24.52 12.58
CA PRO A 117 -0.07 -24.60 13.67
C PRO A 117 -0.96 -23.35 13.80
N LEU A 118 -2.28 -23.54 13.79
CA LEU A 118 -3.24 -22.47 14.09
C LEU A 118 -3.23 -22.20 15.59
N VAL A 119 -2.82 -21.00 15.99
CA VAL A 119 -2.74 -20.61 17.41
C VAL A 119 -3.91 -19.76 17.88
N ALA A 120 -4.58 -19.05 16.96
CA ALA A 120 -5.79 -18.30 17.30
C ALA A 120 -6.69 -18.08 16.07
N ALA A 121 -8.00 -18.01 16.33
CA ALA A 121 -9.01 -17.61 15.36
C ALA A 121 -9.98 -16.61 16.01
N PHE A 122 -10.19 -15.48 15.35
CA PHE A 122 -11.06 -14.39 15.81
C PHE A 122 -12.20 -14.17 14.82
N ARG A 123 -13.35 -13.76 15.37
CA ARG A 123 -14.60 -13.47 14.66
C ARG A 123 -15.22 -12.19 15.21
#